data_AF-A7ICY7-F1
#
_entry.id   AF-A7ICY7-F1
#
_cell.length_a   1.000
_cell.length_b   1.000
_cell.length_c   1.000
_cell.angle_alpha   90.00
_cell.angle_beta   90.00
_cell.angle_gamma   90.00
#
_symmetry.space_group_name_H-M   'P 1'
#
loop_
_entity.id
_entity.type
_entity.pdbx_description
1 polymer ?
#
loop_
_entity_poly.entity_id
_entity_poly.type
_entity_poly.pdbx_seq_one_letter_code
_entity_poly.pdbx_strand_id
1 'polypeptide(L)'
;MSNSFEPTASIKLVIWDLDETFWEGTLSEGQVRLIDNNINIVKTLTDRGIVSSISSKNDFDNVRELLTHEGLWDYFVFPQISWDPKGGSVASIIEQANLRPDNVLFIDDNSLNIEEIRFRFPTIMAGYPQDVLPHLLDVEATKGKDDRSHSRLKQYKQLENKVTDQKQTALSNDEFLRQCDIKLRFEYDVESHLPLVIELINRSNQLNYTKIRLETDEAVANFKEQLKRHDVFAAGIFAKDRYGDHGLIGFYMQMRNERINKLTHYVWSCRMMNSGLEQYVYERLGKPEIKIAQPVSNPIVTFPKVDWITEVTQDDQVEATGQAPQLLLIGSCDLTAVASYCSPNRIEFVNGVKNEVMTRYDDFGFILGDAAKVTRSRQIDKIPAWTTSDFTNFADALPSSKILVVSLSAAMKGSYLVTKDGVVVRIHPEGLGNFIDTNPWAEFLKGVSYYDINDGIRTLLLNNSLHLLNNKATSAKYKFLLGANTRDVGGVLSDENRDLMQHYNKLCKAFCASVSGWHFVSIDDVVSREKLLDDRHYTRTGYMDIATYINERVRETASDDALSPTTGTEYANLSLSVEDVVRAGRPLSALSLFGSKRGGVAHIKRAIKLTPVFKVVRKFVVRESQPQIAG
;
A
#
# COMPACT_ATOMS: atom_id res chain seq x y z
N MET A 1 9.71 56.20 10.02
CA MET A 1 9.44 54.81 10.44
C MET A 1 9.64 53.98 9.19
N SER A 2 10.67 53.14 9.13
CA SER A 2 10.95 52.35 7.93
C SER A 2 9.80 51.35 7.72
N ASN A 3 9.07 51.49 6.62
CA ASN A 3 8.15 50.46 6.14
C ASN A 3 9.00 49.27 5.68
N SER A 4 9.37 48.38 6.61
CA SER A 4 9.96 47.09 6.24
C SER A 4 8.84 46.18 5.75
N PHE A 5 8.97 45.65 4.54
CA PHE A 5 8.12 44.57 4.05
C PHE A 5 8.22 43.36 5.00
N GLU A 6 7.13 43.05 5.71
CA GLU A 6 7.04 41.89 6.61
C GLU A 6 6.14 40.82 5.98
N PRO A 7 6.72 39.72 5.48
CA PRO A 7 5.95 38.65 4.88
C PRO A 7 5.14 37.88 5.94
N THR A 8 3.89 37.55 5.63
CA THR A 8 2.97 36.84 6.56
C THR A 8 3.17 35.32 6.53
N ALA A 9 3.84 34.78 5.52
CA ALA A 9 4.17 33.37 5.37
C ALA A 9 5.37 33.15 4.42
N SER A 10 5.81 31.89 4.28
CA SER A 10 6.85 31.53 3.30
C SER A 10 6.41 31.87 1.86
N ILE A 11 7.28 32.50 1.09
CA ILE A 11 7.02 32.83 -0.32
C ILE A 11 7.52 31.69 -1.21
N LYS A 12 6.69 31.25 -2.15
CA LYS A 12 7.01 30.19 -3.12
C LYS A 12 6.94 30.67 -4.57
N LEU A 13 6.20 31.75 -4.81
CA LEU A 13 6.00 32.36 -6.11
C LEU A 13 6.00 33.89 -5.96
N VAL A 14 6.73 34.59 -6.83
CA VAL A 14 6.65 36.04 -6.99
C VAL A 14 6.04 36.34 -8.35
N ILE A 15 4.96 37.12 -8.38
CA ILE A 15 4.29 37.57 -9.59
C ILE A 15 4.67 39.03 -9.82
N TRP A 16 5.25 39.30 -10.99
CA TRP A 16 5.75 40.62 -11.37
C TRP A 16 4.83 41.29 -12.38
N ASP A 17 4.52 42.56 -12.17
CA ASP A 17 4.28 43.46 -13.29
C ASP A 17 5.60 43.78 -14.02
N LEU A 18 5.48 44.35 -15.22
CA LEU A 18 6.62 44.68 -16.08
C LEU A 18 6.84 46.19 -16.19
N ASP A 19 5.93 46.92 -16.83
CA ASP A 19 6.04 48.37 -17.00
C ASP A 19 6.12 49.08 -15.65
N GLU A 20 7.05 50.03 -15.53
CA GLU A 20 7.37 50.78 -14.29
C GLU A 20 7.65 49.92 -13.03
N THR A 21 7.83 48.60 -13.20
CA THR A 21 8.02 47.63 -12.11
C THR A 21 9.28 46.79 -12.31
N PHE A 22 9.29 45.92 -13.33
CA PHE A 22 10.43 45.07 -13.64
C PHE A 22 11.48 45.82 -14.47
N TRP A 23 11.00 46.72 -15.34
CA TRP A 23 11.79 47.68 -16.11
C TRP A 23 11.25 49.09 -15.94
N GLU A 24 12.04 50.08 -16.34
CA GLU A 24 11.59 51.48 -16.46
C GLU A 24 11.03 51.75 -17.86
N GLY A 25 9.91 52.47 -17.92
CA GLY A 25 9.19 52.79 -19.15
C GLY A 25 8.00 51.87 -19.42
N THR A 26 7.18 52.29 -20.38
CA THR A 26 6.03 51.55 -20.91
C THR A 26 6.36 50.98 -22.29
N LEU A 27 6.32 49.65 -22.46
CA LEU A 27 6.73 48.99 -23.70
C LEU A 27 5.92 49.42 -24.93
N SER A 28 4.63 49.70 -24.77
CA SER A 28 3.79 50.20 -25.87
C SER A 28 4.11 51.64 -26.29
N GLU A 29 4.85 52.40 -25.47
CA GLU A 29 5.18 53.80 -25.71
C GLU A 29 6.62 54.00 -26.22
N GLY A 30 7.46 52.95 -26.20
CA GLY A 30 8.83 53.03 -26.71
C GLY A 30 9.77 51.98 -26.13
N GLN A 31 11.06 52.34 -26.06
CA GLN A 31 12.07 51.47 -25.47
C GLN A 31 11.96 51.46 -23.94
N VAL A 32 12.12 50.27 -23.37
CA VAL A 32 12.15 50.06 -21.92
C VAL A 32 13.58 49.73 -21.47
N ARG A 33 13.90 50.05 -20.20
CA ARG A 33 15.20 49.73 -19.60
C ARG A 33 15.04 48.75 -18.46
N LEU A 34 15.55 47.52 -18.65
CA LEU A 34 15.58 46.51 -17.60
C LEU A 34 16.37 47.00 -16.38
N ILE A 35 15.85 46.66 -15.19
CA ILE A 35 16.48 47.00 -13.91
C ILE A 35 17.35 45.80 -13.49
N ASP A 36 18.67 45.96 -13.51
CA ASP A 36 19.64 44.90 -13.19
C ASP A 36 19.39 44.23 -11.83
N ASN A 37 18.99 45.02 -10.83
CA ASN A 37 18.67 44.51 -9.50
C ASN A 37 17.49 43.54 -9.53
N ASN A 38 16.46 43.79 -10.35
CA ASN A 38 15.28 42.94 -10.46
C ASN A 38 15.63 41.61 -11.13
N ILE A 39 16.48 41.64 -12.15
CA ILE A 39 17.05 40.44 -12.78
C ILE A 39 17.81 39.61 -11.75
N ASN A 40 18.66 40.26 -10.94
CA ASN A 40 19.43 39.58 -9.90
C ASN A 40 18.50 38.96 -8.83
N ILE A 41 17.42 39.65 -8.46
CA ILE A 41 16.41 39.13 -7.53
C ILE A 41 15.77 37.86 -8.11
N VAL A 42 15.28 37.88 -9.35
CA VAL A 42 14.66 36.70 -9.99
C VAL A 42 15.63 35.51 -10.02
N LYS A 43 16.88 35.73 -10.42
CA LYS A 43 17.92 34.68 -10.46
C LYS A 43 18.22 34.14 -9.06
N THR A 44 18.37 35.01 -8.07
CA THR A 44 18.65 34.61 -6.68
C THR A 44 17.48 33.86 -6.06
N LEU A 45 16.25 34.28 -6.31
CA LEU A 45 15.05 33.56 -5.86
C LEU A 45 14.97 32.17 -6.51
N THR A 46 15.31 32.08 -7.80
CA THR A 46 15.36 30.80 -8.53
C THR A 46 16.41 29.86 -7.94
N ASP A 47 17.61 30.36 -7.64
CA ASP A 47 18.67 29.62 -6.93
C ASP A 47 18.24 29.18 -5.52
N ARG A 48 17.17 29.77 -4.97
CA ARG A 48 16.58 29.43 -3.66
C ARG A 48 15.32 28.55 -3.77
N GLY A 49 14.96 28.14 -4.99
CA GLY A 49 13.77 27.33 -5.26
C GLY A 49 12.44 28.09 -5.17
N ILE A 50 12.48 29.41 -5.32
CA ILE A 50 11.31 30.30 -5.39
C ILE A 50 11.13 30.71 -6.85
N VAL A 51 9.98 30.41 -7.43
CA VAL A 51 9.72 30.68 -8.86
C VAL A 51 9.15 32.08 -9.08
N SER A 52 9.28 32.60 -10.30
CA SER A 52 8.68 33.87 -10.70
C SER A 52 7.64 33.67 -11.81
N SER A 53 6.63 34.52 -11.87
CA SER A 53 5.62 34.59 -12.93
C SER A 53 5.41 36.05 -13.35
N ILE A 54 4.75 36.26 -14.48
CA ILE A 54 4.41 37.58 -15.01
C ILE A 54 2.89 37.76 -14.97
N SER A 55 2.42 38.93 -14.56
CA SER A 55 1.04 39.40 -14.74
C SER A 55 1.09 40.85 -15.21
N SER A 56 1.04 41.07 -16.52
CA SER A 56 1.24 42.40 -17.12
C SER A 56 0.26 42.69 -18.25
N LYS A 57 -0.11 43.96 -18.39
CA LYS A 57 -0.99 44.47 -19.45
C LYS A 57 -0.16 44.90 -20.64
N ASN A 58 0.21 43.91 -21.46
CA ASN A 58 1.12 44.09 -22.59
C ASN A 58 0.76 43.17 -23.76
N ASP A 59 1.44 43.37 -24.89
CA ASP A 59 1.44 42.42 -26.00
C ASP A 59 2.37 41.23 -25.70
N PHE A 60 1.82 40.01 -25.78
CA PHE A 60 2.54 38.79 -25.40
C PHE A 60 3.80 38.56 -26.24
N ASP A 61 3.70 38.74 -27.55
CA ASP A 61 4.80 38.42 -28.47
C ASP A 61 5.97 39.39 -28.28
N ASN A 62 5.69 40.68 -28.12
CA ASN A 62 6.72 41.69 -27.85
C ASN A 62 7.46 41.44 -26.53
N VAL A 63 6.72 41.14 -25.44
CA VAL A 63 7.32 40.83 -24.14
C VAL A 63 8.15 39.56 -24.21
N ARG A 64 7.62 38.52 -24.86
CA ARG A 64 8.31 37.24 -25.02
C ARG A 64 9.60 37.42 -25.82
N GLU A 65 9.57 38.16 -26.92
CA GLU A 65 10.76 38.44 -27.73
C GLU A 65 11.83 39.15 -26.91
N LEU A 66 11.46 40.24 -26.21
CA LEU A 66 12.38 41.00 -25.36
C LEU A 66 13.01 40.13 -24.27
N LEU A 67 12.20 39.44 -23.47
CA LEU A 67 12.73 38.61 -22.37
C LEU A 67 13.51 37.39 -22.87
N THR A 68 13.21 36.88 -24.07
CA THR A 68 14.00 35.81 -24.69
C THR A 68 15.36 36.32 -25.15
N HIS A 69 15.41 37.48 -25.80
CA HIS A 69 16.66 38.13 -26.21
C HIS A 69 17.59 38.36 -25.01
N GLU A 70 17.03 38.73 -23.87
CA GLU A 70 17.77 39.00 -22.63
C GLU A 70 18.06 37.73 -21.79
N GLY A 71 17.62 36.54 -22.25
CA GLY A 71 17.84 35.27 -21.57
C GLY A 71 17.07 35.13 -20.24
N LEU A 72 15.94 35.83 -20.10
CA LEU A 72 15.12 35.88 -18.89
C LEU A 72 13.82 35.08 -19.00
N TRP A 73 13.30 34.84 -20.20
CA TRP A 73 12.00 34.19 -20.43
C TRP A 73 11.85 32.88 -19.65
N ASP A 74 12.90 32.04 -19.65
CA ASP A 74 12.86 30.72 -19.03
C ASP A 74 12.84 30.74 -17.50
N TYR A 75 13.11 31.89 -16.86
CA TYR A 75 12.98 32.08 -15.42
C TYR A 75 11.53 32.29 -14.95
N PHE A 76 10.62 32.61 -15.88
CA PHE A 76 9.21 32.86 -15.57
C PHE A 76 8.34 31.66 -15.93
N VAL A 77 7.38 31.33 -15.08
CA VAL A 77 6.40 30.26 -15.29
C VAL A 77 4.99 30.82 -15.28
N PHE A 78 4.10 30.25 -16.09
CA PHE A 78 2.70 30.64 -16.26
C PHE A 78 2.46 32.13 -16.60
N PRO A 79 3.29 32.78 -17.46
CA PRO A 79 3.14 34.20 -17.73
C PRO A 79 1.74 34.52 -18.25
N GLN A 80 1.08 35.50 -17.63
CA GLN A 80 -0.19 36.08 -18.08
C GLN A 80 0.10 37.49 -18.60
N ILE A 81 0.21 37.60 -19.92
CA ILE A 81 0.47 38.87 -20.61
C ILE A 81 -0.71 39.11 -21.53
N SER A 82 -1.66 39.91 -21.06
CA SER A 82 -2.88 40.26 -21.78
C SER A 82 -3.49 41.52 -21.19
N TRP A 83 -4.45 42.11 -21.90
CA TRP A 83 -5.18 43.30 -21.44
C TRP A 83 -6.29 42.98 -20.43
N ASP A 84 -6.36 41.74 -19.93
CA ASP A 84 -7.36 41.30 -18.96
C ASP A 84 -7.11 41.91 -17.56
N PRO A 85 -8.13 41.96 -16.69
CA PRO A 85 -7.95 42.36 -15.29
C PRO A 85 -6.96 41.47 -14.53
N LYS A 86 -6.08 42.08 -13.73
CA LYS A 86 -4.99 41.35 -13.07
C LYS A 86 -5.48 40.35 -12.03
N GLY A 87 -6.64 40.57 -11.41
CA GLY A 87 -7.26 39.61 -10.50
C GLY A 87 -7.58 38.27 -11.16
N GLY A 88 -8.00 38.28 -12.43
CA GLY A 88 -8.21 37.06 -13.22
C GLY A 88 -6.90 36.36 -13.56
N SER A 89 -5.92 37.12 -14.06
CA SER A 89 -4.59 36.63 -14.40
C SER A 89 -3.88 35.99 -13.20
N VAL A 90 -3.86 36.66 -12.06
CA VAL A 90 -3.28 36.13 -10.81
C VAL A 90 -4.04 34.90 -10.33
N ALA A 91 -5.38 34.86 -10.44
CA ALA A 91 -6.16 33.65 -10.13
C ALA A 91 -5.68 32.45 -10.95
N SER A 92 -5.52 32.65 -12.26
CA SER A 92 -5.09 31.58 -13.17
C SER A 92 -3.68 31.11 -12.87
N ILE A 93 -2.74 32.02 -12.55
CA ILE A 93 -1.36 31.67 -12.16
C ILE A 93 -1.38 30.82 -10.89
N ILE A 94 -2.12 31.24 -9.86
CA ILE A 94 -2.18 30.54 -8.57
C ILE A 94 -2.76 29.14 -8.73
N GLU A 95 -3.83 29.01 -9.52
CA GLU A 95 -4.49 27.74 -9.84
C GLU A 95 -3.55 26.81 -10.60
N GLN A 96 -2.94 27.28 -11.70
CA GLN A 96 -2.00 26.48 -12.50
C GLN A 96 -0.77 26.06 -11.70
N ALA A 97 -0.28 26.92 -10.79
CA ALA A 97 0.83 26.61 -9.91
C ALA A 97 0.47 25.70 -8.73
N ASN A 98 -0.82 25.38 -8.52
CA ASN A 98 -1.33 24.63 -7.38
C ASN A 98 -0.82 25.19 -6.03
N LEU A 99 -0.85 26.52 -5.88
CA LEU A 99 -0.41 27.23 -4.68
C LEU A 99 -1.58 27.86 -3.92
N ARG A 100 -1.35 28.15 -2.64
CA ARG A 100 -2.27 28.98 -1.84
C ARG A 100 -1.88 30.45 -2.00
N PRO A 101 -2.82 31.40 -1.96
CA PRO A 101 -2.50 32.82 -2.02
C PRO A 101 -1.50 33.28 -0.95
N ASP A 102 -1.55 32.69 0.25
CA ASP A 102 -0.60 32.94 1.35
C ASP A 102 0.87 32.68 0.97
N ASN A 103 1.14 31.91 -0.08
CA ASN A 103 2.50 31.60 -0.53
C ASN A 103 2.93 32.43 -1.74
N VAL A 104 2.18 33.46 -2.10
CA VAL A 104 2.39 34.26 -3.31
C VAL A 104 2.59 35.73 -2.94
N LEU A 105 3.61 36.33 -3.55
CA LEU A 105 3.88 37.77 -3.50
C LEU A 105 3.58 38.38 -4.87
N PHE A 106 2.78 39.45 -4.90
CA PHE A 106 2.47 40.24 -6.09
C PHE A 106 3.12 41.62 -5.98
N ILE A 107 3.82 42.04 -7.04
CA ILE A 107 4.56 43.31 -7.10
C ILE A 107 4.10 44.10 -8.33
N ASP A 108 3.66 45.33 -8.10
CA ASP A 108 3.06 46.21 -9.12
C ASP A 108 3.18 47.67 -8.65
N ASP A 109 3.46 48.61 -9.55
CA ASP A 109 3.55 50.04 -9.24
C ASP A 109 2.16 50.68 -9.06
N ASN A 110 1.12 50.09 -9.67
CA ASN A 110 -0.20 50.66 -9.73
C ASN A 110 -1.06 50.26 -8.52
N SER A 111 -1.48 51.27 -7.76
CA SER A 111 -2.31 51.09 -6.56
C SER A 111 -3.64 50.39 -6.82
N LEU A 112 -4.27 50.59 -7.99
CA LEU A 112 -5.53 49.94 -8.33
C LEU A 112 -5.36 48.43 -8.50
N ASN A 113 -4.26 48.00 -9.12
CA ASN A 113 -3.94 46.58 -9.27
C ASN A 113 -3.68 45.94 -7.90
N ILE A 114 -2.91 46.60 -7.02
CA ILE A 114 -2.65 46.11 -5.66
C ILE A 114 -3.96 45.92 -4.88
N GLU A 115 -4.85 46.91 -4.89
CA GLU A 115 -6.12 46.83 -4.15
C GLU A 115 -7.08 45.80 -4.76
N GLU A 116 -7.10 45.62 -6.08
CA GLU A 116 -7.84 44.53 -6.75
C GLU A 116 -7.36 43.17 -6.22
N ILE A 117 -6.04 42.96 -6.18
CA ILE A 117 -5.43 41.71 -5.73
C ILE A 117 -5.71 41.45 -4.24
N ARG A 118 -5.58 42.46 -3.38
CA ARG A 118 -5.91 42.34 -1.94
C ARG A 118 -7.39 42.04 -1.69
N PHE A 119 -8.28 42.66 -2.47
CA PHE A 119 -9.71 42.41 -2.36
C PHE A 119 -10.07 40.97 -2.76
N ARG A 120 -9.51 40.48 -3.87
CA ARG A 120 -9.79 39.14 -4.39
C ARG A 120 -9.13 38.04 -3.56
N PHE A 121 -7.94 38.28 -3.04
CA PHE A 121 -7.15 37.32 -2.28
C PHE A 121 -6.69 37.92 -0.95
N PRO A 122 -7.51 37.91 0.10
CA PRO A 122 -7.19 38.59 1.37
C PRO A 122 -5.91 38.14 2.07
N THR A 123 -5.40 36.93 1.75
CA THR A 123 -4.16 36.38 2.33
C THR A 123 -2.93 36.52 1.44
N ILE A 124 -3.06 37.04 0.22
CA ILE A 124 -1.91 37.25 -0.67
C ILE A 124 -1.05 38.41 -0.16
N MET A 125 0.27 38.30 -0.32
CA MET A 125 1.16 39.44 -0.11
C MET A 125 1.17 40.29 -1.39
N ALA A 126 0.85 41.57 -1.27
CA ALA A 126 0.89 42.52 -2.39
C ALA A 126 1.52 43.85 -1.94
N GLY A 127 2.46 44.38 -2.71
CA GLY A 127 3.17 45.60 -2.35
C GLY A 127 3.86 46.29 -3.53
N TYR A 128 4.22 47.56 -3.32
CA TYR A 128 4.88 48.36 -4.33
C TYR A 128 6.36 47.98 -4.47
N PRO A 129 6.97 48.17 -5.66
CA PRO A 129 8.38 47.86 -5.91
C PRO A 129 9.34 48.49 -4.87
N GLN A 130 9.14 49.77 -4.56
CA GLN A 130 9.98 50.53 -3.62
C GLN A 130 9.91 50.05 -2.16
N ASP A 131 8.81 49.41 -1.77
CA ASP A 131 8.61 48.93 -0.40
C ASP A 131 9.14 47.49 -0.23
N VAL A 132 9.06 46.69 -1.30
CA VAL A 132 9.32 45.25 -1.26
C VAL A 132 10.73 44.89 -1.72
N LEU A 133 11.15 45.39 -2.89
CA LEU A 133 12.37 44.93 -3.57
C LEU A 133 13.66 45.19 -2.79
N PRO A 134 13.83 46.31 -2.05
CA PRO A 134 15.04 46.54 -1.26
C PRO A 134 15.27 45.52 -0.13
N HIS A 135 14.23 44.80 0.29
CA HIS A 135 14.28 43.88 1.43
C HIS A 135 14.02 42.42 1.03
N LEU A 136 13.57 42.18 -0.20
CA LEU A 136 13.00 40.90 -0.61
C LEU A 136 13.99 39.73 -0.50
N LEU A 137 15.29 39.94 -0.68
CA LEU A 137 16.29 38.87 -0.57
C LEU A 137 16.78 38.61 0.87
N ASP A 138 16.49 39.51 1.80
CA ASP A 138 16.99 39.47 3.18
C ASP A 138 15.96 38.90 4.18
N VAL A 139 14.68 38.88 3.81
CA VAL A 139 13.62 38.34 4.66
C VAL A 139 13.67 36.82 4.76
N GLU A 140 13.32 36.29 5.93
CA GLU A 140 13.33 34.84 6.19
C GLU A 140 12.43 34.07 5.20
N ALA A 141 11.31 34.67 4.80
CA ALA A 141 10.33 34.04 3.91
C ALA A 141 10.85 33.73 2.50
N THR A 142 11.99 34.31 2.10
CA THR A 142 12.61 34.12 0.78
C THR A 142 14.01 33.52 0.83
N LYS A 143 14.49 33.05 1.99
CA LYS A 143 15.79 32.37 2.08
C LYS A 143 15.81 31.04 1.31
N GLY A 144 14.69 30.33 1.31
CA GLY A 144 14.52 29.08 0.55
C GLY A 144 15.56 28.01 0.90
N LYS A 145 15.78 27.07 -0.03
CA LYS A 145 16.86 26.06 0.01
C LYS A 145 17.77 26.26 -1.20
N ASP A 146 19.03 25.84 -1.12
CA ASP A 146 19.89 25.83 -2.31
C ASP A 146 19.27 24.93 -3.40
N ASP A 147 18.87 25.57 -4.51
CA ASP A 147 18.31 24.97 -5.70
C ASP A 147 18.99 25.54 -6.95
N ARG A 148 20.32 25.74 -6.93
CA ARG A 148 21.11 26.16 -8.10
C ARG A 148 21.01 25.21 -9.30
N SER A 149 20.49 24.00 -9.09
CA SER A 149 20.12 23.07 -10.18
C SER A 149 18.81 23.44 -10.90
N HIS A 150 18.11 24.45 -10.38
CA HIS A 150 16.80 24.97 -10.79
C HIS A 150 15.74 23.88 -10.89
N SER A 151 15.79 22.91 -9.97
CA SER A 151 14.89 21.76 -9.97
C SER A 151 13.43 22.19 -9.81
N ARG A 152 13.17 23.22 -9.00
CA ARG A 152 11.82 23.75 -8.80
C ARG A 152 11.28 24.45 -10.02
N LEU A 153 12.10 25.27 -10.67
CA LEU A 153 11.75 25.95 -11.92
C LEU A 153 11.40 24.93 -13.01
N LYS A 154 12.25 23.91 -13.19
CA LYS A 154 12.01 22.81 -14.15
C LYS A 154 10.67 22.10 -13.88
N GLN A 155 10.34 21.79 -12.63
CA GLN A 155 9.06 21.19 -12.26
C GLN A 155 7.86 22.07 -12.66
N TYR A 156 7.94 23.37 -12.41
CA TYR A 156 6.86 24.28 -12.78
C TYR A 156 6.76 24.48 -14.30
N LYS A 157 7.88 24.44 -15.03
CA LYS A 157 7.89 24.42 -16.50
C LYS A 157 7.23 23.17 -17.08
N GLN A 158 7.46 22.00 -16.48
CA GLN A 158 6.75 20.77 -16.87
C GLN A 158 5.23 20.89 -16.65
N LEU A 159 4.82 21.48 -15.53
CA LEU A 159 3.40 21.73 -15.24
C LEU A 159 2.78 22.75 -16.21
N GLU A 160 3.50 23.82 -16.56
CA GLU A 160 3.12 24.79 -17.59
C GLU A 160 2.89 24.13 -18.95
N ASN A 161 3.83 23.30 -19.39
CA ASN A 161 3.70 22.55 -20.65
C ASN A 161 2.47 21.64 -20.62
N LYS A 162 2.23 20.94 -19.50
CA LYS A 162 1.06 20.09 -19.32
C LYS A 162 -0.26 20.85 -19.40
N VAL A 163 -0.36 22.00 -18.74
CA VAL A 163 -1.56 22.85 -18.81
C VAL A 163 -1.78 23.38 -20.23
N THR A 164 -0.70 23.76 -20.91
CA THR A 164 -0.76 24.25 -22.30
C THR A 164 -1.27 23.17 -23.25
N ASP A 165 -0.70 21.97 -23.19
CA ASP A 165 -1.14 20.81 -23.97
C ASP A 165 -2.60 20.47 -23.67
N GLN A 166 -3.00 20.47 -22.39
CA GLN A 166 -4.38 20.17 -21.99
C GLN A 166 -5.37 21.16 -22.64
N LYS A 167 -5.05 22.46 -22.60
CA LYS A 167 -5.89 23.52 -23.21
C LYS A 167 -5.95 23.42 -24.74
N GLN A 168 -4.90 22.93 -25.39
CA GLN A 168 -4.85 22.78 -26.85
C GLN A 168 -5.55 21.51 -27.34
N THR A 169 -5.77 20.53 -26.46
CA THR A 169 -6.49 19.30 -26.79
C THR A 169 -8.00 19.47 -26.60
N ALA A 170 -8.81 18.91 -27.51
CA ALA A 170 -10.26 18.81 -27.34
C ALA A 170 -10.68 17.56 -26.53
N LEU A 171 -9.75 16.99 -25.76
CA LEU A 171 -9.94 15.73 -25.05
C LEU A 171 -10.66 15.95 -23.73
N SER A 172 -11.38 14.93 -23.28
CA SER A 172 -11.79 14.85 -21.88
C SER A 172 -10.57 14.72 -20.96
N ASN A 173 -10.75 15.04 -19.67
CA ASN A 173 -9.67 14.92 -18.68
C ASN A 173 -9.09 13.48 -18.62
N ASP A 174 -9.94 12.46 -18.65
CA ASP A 174 -9.52 11.07 -18.58
C ASP A 174 -8.75 10.62 -19.83
N GLU A 175 -9.15 11.10 -21.02
CA GLU A 175 -8.41 10.86 -22.27
C GLU A 175 -7.05 11.55 -22.26
N PHE A 176 -6.99 12.79 -21.75
CA PHE A 176 -5.72 13.51 -21.60
C PHE A 176 -4.78 12.79 -20.62
N LEU A 177 -5.29 12.28 -19.49
CA LEU A 177 -4.50 11.50 -18.53
C LEU A 177 -3.96 10.20 -19.15
N ARG A 178 -4.76 9.50 -19.97
CA ARG A 178 -4.28 8.34 -20.76
C ARG A 178 -3.15 8.68 -21.71
N GLN A 179 -3.20 9.86 -22.34
CA GLN A 179 -2.13 10.32 -23.22
C GLN A 179 -0.87 10.81 -22.48
N CYS A 180 -0.92 11.02 -21.17
CA CYS A 180 0.25 11.47 -20.40
C CYS A 180 1.29 10.36 -20.19
N ASP A 181 0.97 9.07 -20.41
CA ASP A 181 1.84 7.92 -20.15
C ASP A 181 2.43 7.94 -18.72
N ILE A 182 1.55 7.96 -17.71
CA ILE A 182 1.97 8.07 -16.31
C ILE A 182 2.57 6.74 -15.85
N LYS A 183 3.85 6.78 -15.51
CA LYS A 183 4.65 5.65 -15.02
C LYS A 183 4.93 5.83 -13.54
N LEU A 184 4.51 4.88 -12.71
CA LEU A 184 4.67 4.88 -11.26
C LEU A 184 5.65 3.80 -10.80
N ARG A 185 6.54 4.13 -9.87
CA ARG A 185 7.49 3.21 -9.25
C ARG A 185 7.38 3.25 -7.72
N PHE A 186 7.32 2.07 -7.11
CA PHE A 186 7.43 1.92 -5.65
C PHE A 186 8.88 1.76 -5.24
N GLU A 187 9.33 2.59 -4.31
CA GLU A 187 10.62 2.50 -3.63
C GLU A 187 10.42 1.93 -2.24
N TYR A 188 10.72 0.64 -2.09
CA TYR A 188 10.57 -0.07 -0.82
C TYR A 188 11.79 0.10 0.09
N ASP A 189 12.94 0.56 -0.40
CA ASP A 189 14.05 0.99 0.45
C ASP A 189 13.81 2.45 0.92
N VAL A 190 12.87 2.58 1.86
CA VAL A 190 12.46 3.87 2.43
C VAL A 190 13.60 4.51 3.22
N GLU A 191 14.43 3.70 3.86
CA GLU A 191 15.52 4.13 4.73
C GLU A 191 16.59 4.91 3.94
N SER A 192 16.92 4.51 2.71
CA SER A 192 17.85 5.26 1.84
C SER A 192 17.28 6.60 1.36
N HIS A 193 15.95 6.76 1.38
CA HIS A 193 15.25 7.98 0.96
C HIS A 193 14.66 8.78 2.13
N LEU A 194 15.03 8.43 3.36
CA LEU A 194 14.39 8.95 4.57
C LEU A 194 14.35 10.49 4.66
N PRO A 195 15.41 11.25 4.32
CA PRO A 195 15.35 12.72 4.33
C PRO A 195 14.27 13.28 3.40
N LEU A 196 14.12 12.72 2.20
CA LEU A 196 13.11 13.14 1.21
C LEU A 196 11.70 12.77 1.67
N VAL A 197 11.52 11.60 2.27
CA VAL A 197 10.23 11.15 2.83
C VAL A 197 9.80 12.05 3.98
N ILE A 198 10.69 12.36 4.93
CA ILE A 198 10.41 13.28 6.04
C ILE A 198 10.06 14.66 5.50
N GLU A 199 10.81 15.16 4.52
CA GLU A 199 10.51 16.44 3.87
C GLU A 199 9.11 16.43 3.24
N LEU A 200 8.76 15.39 2.47
CA LEU A 200 7.44 15.26 1.86
C LEU A 200 6.34 15.24 2.93
N ILE A 201 6.51 14.44 4.00
CA ILE A 201 5.56 14.35 5.12
C ILE A 201 5.34 15.71 5.77
N ASN A 202 6.40 16.50 5.99
CA ASN A 202 6.33 17.77 6.71
C ASN A 202 5.87 18.94 5.83
N ARG A 203 6.18 18.93 4.52
CA ARG A 203 5.80 20.02 3.61
C ARG A 203 4.39 19.89 3.05
N SER A 204 3.85 18.69 3.00
CA SER A 204 2.54 18.42 2.37
C SER A 204 1.42 18.73 3.35
N ASN A 205 0.72 19.84 3.19
CA ASN A 205 -0.40 20.19 4.07
C ASN A 205 -1.66 19.45 3.65
N GLN A 206 -2.37 19.96 2.65
CA GLN A 206 -3.67 19.45 2.23
C GLN A 206 -3.63 18.07 1.52
N LEU A 207 -2.43 17.57 1.20
CA LEU A 207 -2.20 16.26 0.60
C LEU A 207 -1.56 15.25 1.57
N ASN A 208 -1.37 15.63 2.84
CA ASN A 208 -1.11 14.67 3.91
C ASN A 208 -2.48 14.32 4.52
N TYR A 209 -2.98 13.13 4.18
CA TYR A 209 -4.33 12.69 4.56
C TYR A 209 -4.45 12.38 6.06
N THR A 210 -3.35 12.03 6.73
CA THR A 210 -3.36 11.72 8.18
C THR A 210 -2.93 12.91 9.03
N LYS A 211 -2.33 13.95 8.43
CA LYS A 211 -1.75 15.14 9.08
C LYS A 211 -0.66 14.86 10.11
N ILE A 212 -0.18 13.62 10.18
CA ILE A 212 0.91 13.25 11.08
C ILE A 212 2.19 13.85 10.53
N ARG A 213 2.90 14.60 11.38
CA ARG A 213 4.17 15.28 11.08
C ARG A 213 5.33 14.63 11.82
N LEU A 214 6.52 14.79 11.25
CA LEU A 214 7.79 14.32 11.80
C LEU A 214 8.70 15.53 12.05
N GLU A 215 8.25 16.47 12.86
CA GLU A 215 8.92 17.75 13.12
C GLU A 215 9.94 17.67 14.26
N THR A 216 9.82 16.69 15.16
CA THR A 216 10.72 16.48 16.30
C THR A 216 11.60 15.25 16.10
N ASP A 217 12.78 15.25 16.70
CA ASP A 217 13.68 14.09 16.69
C ASP A 217 13.02 12.84 17.30
N GLU A 218 12.17 13.02 18.32
CA GLU A 218 11.38 11.95 18.90
C GLU A 218 10.37 11.35 17.90
N ALA A 219 9.67 12.18 17.14
CA ALA A 219 8.74 11.72 16.12
C ALA A 219 9.46 10.96 15.00
N VAL A 220 10.63 11.46 14.57
CA VAL A 220 11.48 10.77 13.59
C VAL A 220 12.01 9.44 14.14
N ALA A 221 12.44 9.40 15.40
CA ALA A 221 12.90 8.16 16.05
C ALA A 221 11.77 7.12 16.15
N ASN A 222 10.56 7.53 16.55
CA ASN A 222 9.39 6.66 16.60
C ASN A 222 9.02 6.14 15.20
N PHE A 223 9.03 7.01 14.19
CA PHE A 223 8.80 6.62 12.80
C PHE A 223 9.80 5.55 12.30
N LYS A 224 11.09 5.74 12.60
CA LYS A 224 12.14 4.74 12.29
C LYS A 224 11.90 3.42 13.00
N GLU A 225 11.41 3.44 14.23
CA GLU A 225 11.09 2.22 14.97
C GLU A 225 9.86 1.50 14.40
N GLN A 226 8.84 2.25 13.97
CA GLN A 226 7.68 1.68 13.28
C GLN A 226 8.08 0.96 11.99
N LEU A 227 9.01 1.52 11.20
CA LEU A 227 9.50 0.91 9.96
C LEU A 227 10.17 -0.47 10.16
N LYS A 228 10.64 -0.78 11.37
CA LYS A 228 11.27 -2.07 11.68
C LYS A 228 10.25 -3.17 11.98
N ARG A 229 9.00 -2.82 12.27
CA ARG A 229 7.96 -3.80 12.64
C ARG A 229 7.63 -4.72 11.47
N HIS A 230 7.35 -5.99 11.75
CA HIS A 230 6.95 -6.98 10.74
C HIS A 230 5.57 -6.72 10.11
N ASP A 231 4.70 -6.02 10.83
CA ASP A 231 3.33 -5.71 10.41
C ASP A 231 3.23 -4.33 9.74
N VAL A 232 4.36 -3.69 9.43
CA VAL A 232 4.41 -2.38 8.78
C VAL A 232 5.04 -2.50 7.40
N PHE A 233 4.33 -1.99 6.40
CA PHE A 233 4.75 -1.90 5.01
C PHE A 233 4.80 -0.44 4.62
N ALA A 234 5.86 -0.03 3.93
CA ALA A 234 6.03 1.35 3.53
C ALA A 234 6.76 1.41 2.20
N ALA A 235 6.40 2.41 1.39
CA ALA A 235 7.12 2.72 0.16
C ALA A 235 7.07 4.22 -0.13
N GLY A 236 8.18 4.74 -0.62
CA GLY A 236 8.20 5.97 -1.40
C GLY A 236 7.61 5.71 -2.78
N ILE A 237 6.96 6.72 -3.36
CA ILE A 237 6.29 6.62 -4.66
C ILE A 237 6.94 7.64 -5.57
N PHE A 238 7.58 7.14 -6.62
CA PHE A 238 8.15 7.95 -7.69
C PHE A 238 7.25 7.89 -8.92
N ALA A 239 7.17 8.97 -9.68
CA ALA A 239 6.42 8.95 -10.92
C ALA A 239 7.06 9.79 -12.02
N LYS A 240 6.79 9.39 -13.25
CA LYS A 240 7.22 10.01 -14.49
C LYS A 240 6.02 10.10 -15.41
N ASP A 241 5.95 11.12 -16.25
CA ASP A 241 5.01 11.19 -17.35
C ASP A 241 5.72 11.73 -18.60
N ARG A 242 5.01 11.92 -19.70
CA ARG A 242 5.60 12.44 -20.96
C ARG A 242 6.27 13.82 -20.82
N TYR A 243 5.97 14.57 -19.77
CA TYR A 243 6.58 15.88 -19.49
C TYR A 243 7.86 15.77 -18.67
N GLY A 244 8.07 14.64 -17.98
CA GLY A 244 9.35 14.26 -17.38
C GLY A 244 9.23 13.55 -16.03
N ASP A 245 10.35 13.50 -15.32
CA ASP A 245 10.46 12.86 -14.00
C ASP A 245 10.00 13.82 -12.89
N HIS A 246 9.07 13.38 -12.06
CA HIS A 246 8.51 14.17 -10.96
C HIS A 246 9.18 13.87 -9.60
N GLY A 247 10.10 12.92 -9.56
CA GLY A 247 10.80 12.46 -8.36
C GLY A 247 9.86 11.77 -7.37
N LEU A 248 10.19 11.86 -6.07
CA LEU A 248 9.35 11.35 -4.99
C LEU A 248 8.07 12.20 -4.88
N ILE A 249 6.94 11.64 -5.32
CA ILE A 249 5.63 12.30 -5.34
C ILE A 249 4.65 11.79 -4.30
N GLY A 250 4.96 10.68 -3.63
CA GLY A 250 4.09 10.11 -2.60
C GLY A 250 4.85 9.24 -1.60
N PHE A 251 4.22 9.00 -0.46
CA PHE A 251 4.68 8.05 0.53
C PHE A 251 3.49 7.44 1.27
N TYR A 252 3.55 6.14 1.53
CA TYR A 252 2.61 5.47 2.41
C TYR A 252 3.32 4.65 3.47
N MET A 253 2.66 4.53 4.62
CA MET A 253 2.94 3.54 5.63
C MET A 253 1.63 2.85 6.02
N GLN A 254 1.61 1.53 5.85
CA GLN A 254 0.48 0.66 6.04
C GLN A 254 0.80 -0.33 7.15
N MET A 255 -0.02 -0.36 8.19
CA MET A 255 -0.04 -1.44 9.17
C MET A 255 -0.96 -2.55 8.64
N ARG A 256 -0.39 -3.70 8.30
CA ARG A 256 -1.12 -4.86 7.78
C ARG A 256 -0.70 -6.11 8.53
N ASN A 257 -1.69 -6.78 9.12
CA ASN A 257 -1.55 -8.12 9.66
C ASN A 257 -2.86 -8.88 9.44
N GLU A 258 -2.99 -10.03 10.07
CA GLU A 258 -4.15 -10.92 9.94
C GLU A 258 -5.48 -10.32 10.40
N ARG A 259 -5.45 -9.22 11.18
CA ARG A 259 -6.61 -8.56 11.79
C ARG A 259 -6.80 -7.11 11.34
N ILE A 260 -5.72 -6.43 10.98
CA ILE A 260 -5.68 -4.99 10.73
C ILE A 260 -5.16 -4.76 9.31
N ASN A 261 -5.83 -3.86 8.58
CA ASN A 261 -5.31 -3.29 7.34
C ASN A 261 -5.57 -1.78 7.34
N LYS A 262 -4.56 -0.98 7.71
CA LYS A 262 -4.71 0.45 7.98
C LYS A 262 -3.54 1.28 7.47
N LEU A 263 -3.81 2.46 6.92
CA LEU A 263 -2.79 3.47 6.63
C LEU A 263 -2.53 4.36 7.84
N THR A 264 -1.27 4.44 8.25
CA THR A 264 -0.77 5.36 9.28
C THR A 264 -0.16 6.62 8.66
N HIS A 265 0.45 6.50 7.48
CA HIS A 265 0.84 7.63 6.64
C HIS A 265 0.30 7.45 5.23
N TYR A 266 -0.27 8.51 4.68
CA TYR A 266 -0.65 8.59 3.28
C TYR A 266 -0.51 10.05 2.83
N VAL A 267 0.58 10.33 2.11
CA VAL A 267 0.98 11.70 1.77
C VAL A 267 1.43 11.80 0.33
N TRP A 268 1.09 12.92 -0.30
CA TRP A 268 1.35 13.20 -1.70
C TRP A 268 1.88 14.62 -1.91
N SER A 269 2.67 14.79 -2.96
CA SER A 269 3.10 16.09 -3.45
C SER A 269 2.02 16.71 -4.36
N CYS A 270 2.03 18.03 -4.50
CA CYS A 270 1.11 18.70 -5.43
C CYS A 270 1.50 18.57 -6.91
N ARG A 271 2.65 17.96 -7.24
CA ARG A 271 3.21 17.93 -8.60
C ARG A 271 2.34 17.17 -9.60
N MET A 272 1.71 16.10 -9.14
CA MET A 272 0.83 15.26 -9.94
C MET A 272 -0.57 15.16 -9.34
N MET A 273 -1.03 16.24 -8.71
CA MET A 273 -2.40 16.31 -8.19
C MET A 273 -3.43 16.06 -9.31
N ASN A 274 -4.57 15.46 -8.97
CA ASN A 274 -5.66 15.17 -9.91
C ASN A 274 -5.29 14.20 -11.04
N SER A 275 -4.20 13.43 -10.88
CA SER A 275 -3.80 12.39 -11.84
C SER A 275 -4.35 11.00 -11.49
N GLY A 276 -5.00 10.83 -10.34
CA GLY A 276 -5.53 9.55 -9.89
C GLY A 276 -4.50 8.63 -9.23
N LEU A 277 -3.25 9.08 -9.04
CA LEU A 277 -2.20 8.31 -8.35
C LEU A 277 -2.61 7.95 -6.91
N GLU A 278 -3.24 8.89 -6.19
CA GLU A 278 -3.73 8.69 -4.84
C GLU A 278 -4.81 7.60 -4.78
N GLN A 279 -5.68 7.54 -5.78
CA GLN A 279 -6.70 6.50 -5.85
C GLN A 279 -6.06 5.16 -6.22
N TYR A 280 -5.22 5.14 -7.26
CA TYR A 280 -4.60 3.94 -7.78
C TYR A 280 -3.80 3.20 -6.71
N VAL A 281 -2.96 3.92 -5.95
CA VAL A 281 -2.20 3.32 -4.86
C VAL A 281 -3.10 2.85 -3.73
N TYR A 282 -4.14 3.62 -3.38
CA TYR A 282 -5.09 3.20 -2.34
C TYR A 282 -5.81 1.90 -2.69
N GLU A 283 -6.23 1.75 -3.94
CA GLU A 283 -6.88 0.55 -4.47
C GLU A 283 -5.90 -0.63 -4.56
N ARG A 284 -4.67 -0.39 -5.05
CA ARG A 284 -3.58 -1.39 -5.06
C ARG A 284 -3.28 -1.97 -3.68
N LEU A 285 -3.35 -1.15 -2.64
CA LEU A 285 -3.13 -1.56 -1.24
C LEU A 285 -4.33 -2.31 -0.63
N GLY A 286 -5.39 -2.55 -1.41
CA GLY A 286 -6.60 -3.24 -0.95
C GLY A 286 -7.54 -2.34 -0.16
N LYS A 287 -7.57 -1.04 -0.45
CA LYS A 287 -8.44 -0.04 0.20
C LYS A 287 -8.35 -0.10 1.74
N PRO A 288 -7.13 0.03 2.32
CA PRO A 288 -6.95 -0.01 3.77
C PRO A 288 -7.79 1.02 4.50
N GLU A 289 -8.11 0.77 5.77
CA GLU A 289 -8.73 1.76 6.64
C GLU A 289 -7.81 2.98 6.77
N ILE A 290 -8.37 4.20 6.72
CA ILE A 290 -7.60 5.42 6.95
C ILE A 290 -8.46 6.44 7.68
N LYS A 291 -7.91 7.04 8.73
CA LYS A 291 -8.52 8.19 9.41
C LYS A 291 -8.07 9.47 8.72
N ILE A 292 -8.90 9.99 7.82
CA ILE A 292 -8.61 11.24 7.12
C ILE A 292 -8.79 12.43 8.07
N ALA A 293 -7.74 13.23 8.22
CA ALA A 293 -7.75 14.47 9.00
C ALA A 293 -7.91 15.67 8.05
N GLN A 294 -9.00 16.41 8.22
CA GLN A 294 -9.37 17.56 7.40
C GLN A 294 -8.57 18.83 7.77
N PRO A 295 -8.41 19.82 6.86
CA PRO A 295 -8.88 19.81 5.46
C PRO A 295 -7.92 19.08 4.51
N VAL A 296 -8.43 18.34 3.53
CA VAL A 296 -7.65 17.78 2.41
C VAL A 296 -8.06 18.41 1.08
N SER A 297 -7.14 18.47 0.10
CA SER A 297 -7.42 19.08 -1.21
C SER A 297 -8.45 18.26 -1.99
N ASN A 298 -8.30 16.94 -1.98
CA ASN A 298 -9.14 16.00 -2.73
C ASN A 298 -9.53 14.80 -1.86
N PRO A 299 -10.66 14.13 -2.16
CA PRO A 299 -10.92 12.79 -1.66
C PRO A 299 -9.90 11.80 -2.27
N ILE A 300 -9.64 10.68 -1.57
CA ILE A 300 -8.71 9.65 -2.06
C ILE A 300 -9.24 9.01 -3.36
N VAL A 301 -10.55 8.75 -3.41
CA VAL A 301 -11.23 8.19 -4.59
C VAL A 301 -11.93 9.34 -5.31
N THR A 302 -11.46 9.65 -6.51
CA THR A 302 -11.93 10.79 -7.32
C THR A 302 -12.50 10.33 -8.67
N PHE A 303 -11.95 9.26 -9.23
CA PHE A 303 -12.34 8.71 -10.53
C PHE A 303 -13.19 7.44 -10.35
N PRO A 304 -14.10 7.13 -11.29
CA PRO A 304 -14.79 5.85 -11.29
C PRO A 304 -13.81 4.66 -11.44
N LYS A 305 -12.75 4.86 -12.22
CA LYS A 305 -11.67 3.89 -12.46
C LYS A 305 -10.42 4.66 -12.93
N VAL A 306 -9.25 4.21 -12.46
CA VAL A 306 -7.96 4.71 -12.94
C VAL A 306 -7.31 3.63 -13.79
N ASP A 307 -7.16 3.86 -15.10
CA ASP A 307 -6.62 2.90 -16.07
C ASP A 307 -5.47 3.45 -16.92
N TRP A 308 -4.94 4.61 -16.56
CA TRP A 308 -3.85 5.31 -17.26
C TRP A 308 -2.53 5.33 -16.49
N ILE A 309 -2.43 4.58 -15.38
CA ILE A 309 -1.21 4.48 -14.59
C ILE A 309 -0.58 3.11 -14.85
N THR A 310 0.67 3.14 -15.29
CA THR A 310 1.49 1.96 -15.51
C THR A 310 2.52 1.84 -14.40
N GLU A 311 2.62 0.69 -13.76
CA GLU A 311 3.69 0.44 -12.80
C GLU A 311 4.96 -0.02 -13.51
N VAL A 312 6.09 0.56 -13.12
CA VAL A 312 7.42 0.22 -13.64
C VAL A 312 8.33 -0.26 -12.51
N THR A 313 9.25 -1.18 -12.84
CA THR A 313 10.31 -1.62 -11.92
C THR A 313 11.52 -0.68 -11.96
N GLN A 314 12.50 -0.88 -11.07
CA GLN A 314 13.65 0.02 -10.83
C GLN A 314 14.43 0.42 -12.09
N ASP A 315 14.46 -0.43 -13.11
CA ASP A 315 15.01 -0.10 -14.43
C ASP A 315 13.90 0.35 -15.38
N ASP A 316 14.01 1.61 -15.84
CA ASP A 316 13.15 2.27 -16.83
C ASP A 316 13.02 1.55 -18.20
N GLN A 317 13.49 0.30 -18.31
CA GLN A 317 13.61 -0.45 -19.56
C GLN A 317 12.61 -1.58 -19.74
N VAL A 318 11.87 -1.97 -18.70
CA VAL A 318 10.81 -2.96 -18.85
C VAL A 318 9.47 -2.29 -18.63
N GLU A 319 8.89 -1.78 -19.71
CA GLU A 319 7.45 -1.57 -19.75
C GLU A 319 6.78 -2.90 -19.43
N ALA A 320 5.98 -2.94 -18.36
CA ALA A 320 5.02 -4.01 -18.17
C ALA A 320 3.92 -3.87 -19.25
N THR A 321 4.27 -4.10 -20.52
CA THR A 321 3.39 -4.03 -21.70
C THR A 321 2.36 -5.18 -21.76
N GLY A 322 2.13 -5.84 -20.63
CA GLY A 322 1.10 -6.83 -20.43
C GLY A 322 0.68 -6.87 -18.96
N GLN A 323 -0.54 -7.34 -18.71
CA GLN A 323 -1.01 -7.57 -17.34
C GLN A 323 -0.01 -8.52 -16.66
N ALA A 324 0.61 -8.06 -15.55
CA ALA A 324 1.61 -8.84 -14.82
C ALA A 324 1.10 -10.28 -14.57
N PRO A 325 1.95 -11.32 -14.64
CA PRO A 325 1.52 -12.70 -14.46
C PRO A 325 0.75 -12.86 -13.14
N GLN A 326 -0.37 -13.58 -13.18
CA GLN A 326 -1.18 -13.84 -11.99
C GLN A 326 -0.39 -14.68 -10.99
N LEU A 327 -0.14 -14.11 -9.81
CA LEU A 327 0.54 -14.75 -8.69
C LEU A 327 -0.49 -15.36 -7.73
N LEU A 328 -0.30 -16.62 -7.36
CA LEU A 328 -1.08 -17.28 -6.31
C LEU A 328 -0.19 -17.55 -5.09
N LEU A 329 -0.59 -17.04 -3.93
CA LEU A 329 0.07 -17.32 -2.65
C LEU A 329 -0.83 -18.22 -1.82
N ILE A 330 -0.27 -19.30 -1.27
CA ILE A 330 -0.99 -20.20 -0.36
C ILE A 330 -0.15 -20.56 0.86
N GLY A 331 -0.73 -20.36 2.06
CA GLY A 331 -0.21 -20.92 3.29
C GLY A 331 0.00 -19.93 4.44
N SER A 332 1.18 -19.97 5.05
CA SER A 332 1.49 -19.34 6.34
C SER A 332 1.50 -17.79 6.29
N CYS A 333 1.39 -17.16 7.47
CA CYS A 333 1.14 -15.72 7.61
C CYS A 333 2.28 -14.83 7.07
N ASP A 334 3.50 -15.36 7.00
CA ASP A 334 4.67 -14.75 6.35
C ASP A 334 4.38 -14.33 4.90
N LEU A 335 3.54 -15.08 4.19
CA LEU A 335 3.16 -14.74 2.83
C LEU A 335 2.34 -13.45 2.73
N THR A 336 1.66 -13.01 3.80
CA THR A 336 0.94 -11.72 3.81
C THR A 336 1.94 -10.57 3.63
N ALA A 337 3.09 -10.70 4.30
CA ALA A 337 4.13 -9.70 4.24
C ALA A 337 4.87 -9.73 2.90
N VAL A 338 5.22 -10.94 2.43
CA VAL A 338 5.85 -11.11 1.10
C VAL A 338 4.95 -10.58 -0.02
N ALA A 339 3.63 -10.86 0.03
CA ALA A 339 2.67 -10.42 -0.98
C ALA A 339 2.64 -8.89 -1.17
N SER A 340 2.93 -8.12 -0.12
CA SER A 340 2.98 -6.65 -0.17
C SER A 340 4.11 -6.08 -1.05
N TYR A 341 5.09 -6.91 -1.42
CA TYR A 341 6.23 -6.57 -2.28
C TYR A 341 6.19 -7.27 -3.65
N CYS A 342 5.15 -8.05 -3.91
CA CYS A 342 4.96 -8.78 -5.16
C CYS A 342 3.98 -8.06 -6.10
N SER A 343 3.79 -8.62 -7.29
CA SER A 343 2.84 -8.15 -8.31
C SER A 343 1.45 -7.79 -7.74
N PRO A 344 0.79 -6.71 -8.25
CA PRO A 344 -0.60 -6.42 -7.90
C PRO A 344 -1.58 -7.47 -8.40
N ASN A 345 -1.28 -8.15 -9.52
CA ASN A 345 -2.13 -9.20 -10.06
C ASN A 345 -1.90 -10.49 -9.26
N ARG A 346 -2.50 -10.58 -8.07
CA ARG A 346 -2.32 -11.71 -7.17
C ARG A 346 -3.62 -12.16 -6.51
N ILE A 347 -3.65 -13.44 -6.14
CA ILE A 347 -4.69 -14.08 -5.35
C ILE A 347 -4.02 -14.64 -4.09
N GLU A 348 -4.58 -14.32 -2.92
CA GLU A 348 -4.01 -14.65 -1.60
C GLU A 348 -4.92 -15.65 -0.85
N PHE A 349 -4.45 -16.89 -0.67
CA PHE A 349 -4.98 -17.85 0.30
C PHE A 349 -3.99 -17.98 1.45
N VAL A 350 -3.82 -16.88 2.18
CA VAL A 350 -2.85 -16.76 3.27
C VAL A 350 -3.57 -16.76 4.61
N ASN A 351 -2.99 -17.44 5.60
CA ASN A 351 -3.52 -17.52 6.95
C ASN A 351 -3.88 -16.13 7.48
N GLY A 352 -5.07 -16.03 8.06
CA GLY A 352 -5.62 -14.76 8.54
C GLY A 352 -6.73 -14.97 9.54
N VAL A 353 -7.07 -13.94 10.31
CA VAL A 353 -8.09 -14.06 11.36
C VAL A 353 -9.45 -13.72 10.78
N LYS A 354 -10.36 -14.70 10.74
CA LYS A 354 -11.78 -14.53 10.39
C LYS A 354 -12.63 -14.90 11.60
N ASN A 355 -13.61 -14.05 11.95
CA ASN A 355 -14.47 -14.27 13.12
C ASN A 355 -13.67 -14.52 14.41
N GLU A 356 -12.61 -13.74 14.64
CA GLU A 356 -11.67 -13.86 15.78
C GLU A 356 -10.82 -15.14 15.82
N VAL A 357 -11.02 -16.10 14.92
CA VAL A 357 -10.26 -17.35 14.83
C VAL A 357 -9.33 -17.32 13.63
N MET A 358 -8.12 -17.85 13.79
CA MET A 358 -7.19 -18.02 12.67
C MET A 358 -7.74 -19.05 11.67
N THR A 359 -8.08 -18.57 10.48
CA THR A 359 -8.34 -19.38 9.30
C THR A 359 -7.02 -19.83 8.70
N ARG A 360 -6.87 -21.14 8.49
CA ARG A 360 -5.63 -21.78 8.04
C ARG A 360 -5.78 -22.27 6.61
N TYR A 361 -5.07 -21.67 5.66
CA TYR A 361 -4.98 -22.15 4.28
C TYR A 361 -3.73 -23.00 4.02
N ASP A 362 -2.78 -23.03 4.97
CA ASP A 362 -1.76 -24.07 5.06
C ASP A 362 -2.29 -25.41 5.61
N ASP A 363 -3.62 -25.57 5.67
CA ASP A 363 -4.30 -26.79 6.10
C ASP A 363 -4.28 -27.85 5.00
N PHE A 364 -3.76 -29.05 5.31
CA PHE A 364 -3.78 -30.16 4.36
C PHE A 364 -5.21 -30.56 3.95
N GLY A 365 -6.21 -30.36 4.81
CA GLY A 365 -7.62 -30.55 4.46
C GLY A 365 -8.12 -29.57 3.39
N PHE A 366 -7.60 -28.34 3.37
CA PHE A 366 -7.91 -27.33 2.35
C PHE A 366 -7.27 -27.68 0.99
N ILE A 367 -6.07 -28.26 0.99
CA ILE A 367 -5.34 -28.58 -0.25
C ILE A 367 -5.78 -29.94 -0.82
N LEU A 368 -5.93 -30.95 0.04
CA LEU A 368 -6.21 -32.35 -0.34
C LEU A 368 -7.68 -32.73 -0.24
N GLY A 369 -8.55 -31.79 0.12
CA GLY A 369 -9.98 -32.04 0.31
C GLY A 369 -10.65 -32.63 -0.92
N ASP A 370 -11.60 -33.54 -0.71
CA ASP A 370 -12.45 -34.05 -1.78
C ASP A 370 -13.48 -32.97 -2.13
N ALA A 371 -13.41 -32.45 -3.37
CA ALA A 371 -14.30 -31.38 -3.83
C ALA A 371 -15.79 -31.73 -3.68
N ALA A 372 -16.19 -32.98 -3.98
CA ALA A 372 -17.57 -33.40 -3.85
C ALA A 372 -18.03 -33.51 -2.39
N LYS A 373 -17.12 -33.81 -1.45
CA LYS A 373 -17.43 -33.76 -0.01
C LYS A 373 -17.52 -32.32 0.49
N VAL A 374 -16.56 -31.46 0.13
CA VAL A 374 -16.55 -30.05 0.55
C VAL A 374 -17.79 -29.32 0.04
N THR A 375 -18.11 -29.41 -1.26
CA THR A 375 -19.28 -28.74 -1.86
C THR A 375 -20.61 -29.21 -1.27
N ARG A 376 -20.72 -30.47 -0.85
CA ARG A 376 -21.94 -31.01 -0.22
C ARG A 376 -21.96 -30.84 1.29
N SER A 377 -20.88 -30.34 1.89
CA SER A 377 -20.78 -30.24 3.34
C SER A 377 -21.79 -29.23 3.87
N ARG A 378 -22.49 -29.62 4.94
CA ARG A 378 -23.40 -28.72 5.68
C ARG A 378 -22.75 -28.14 6.93
N GLN A 379 -21.48 -28.49 7.17
CA GLN A 379 -20.75 -28.16 8.39
C GLN A 379 -19.62 -27.16 8.14
N ILE A 380 -18.88 -27.25 7.02
CA ILE A 380 -17.67 -26.43 6.80
C ILE A 380 -17.94 -24.93 6.93
N ASP A 381 -19.00 -24.40 6.33
CA ASP A 381 -19.33 -22.97 6.39
C ASP A 381 -19.82 -22.50 7.77
N LYS A 382 -20.01 -23.43 8.72
CA LYS A 382 -20.34 -23.14 10.12
C LYS A 382 -19.13 -23.25 11.05
N ILE A 383 -18.02 -23.80 10.56
CA ILE A 383 -16.76 -23.93 11.29
C ILE A 383 -15.98 -22.62 11.07
N PRO A 384 -15.41 -22.00 12.13
CA PRO A 384 -14.59 -20.79 11.98
C PRO A 384 -13.22 -21.11 11.38
N ALA A 385 -13.22 -21.54 10.12
CA ALA A 385 -12.06 -21.89 9.30
C ALA A 385 -12.29 -21.40 7.85
N TRP A 386 -11.65 -22.05 6.88
CA TRP A 386 -11.91 -21.82 5.47
C TRP A 386 -13.30 -22.36 5.07
N THR A 387 -13.87 -21.76 4.03
CA THR A 387 -15.25 -22.02 3.57
C THR A 387 -15.29 -22.84 2.28
N THR A 388 -16.48 -23.31 1.91
CA THR A 388 -16.74 -23.92 0.59
C THR A 388 -16.36 -22.97 -0.54
N SER A 389 -16.63 -21.66 -0.36
CA SER A 389 -16.28 -20.61 -1.32
C SER A 389 -14.77 -20.46 -1.45
N ASP A 390 -14.05 -20.39 -0.33
CA ASP A 390 -12.59 -20.29 -0.35
C ASP A 390 -11.97 -21.50 -1.08
N PHE A 391 -12.47 -22.71 -0.81
CA PHE A 391 -11.98 -23.95 -1.45
C PHE A 391 -12.24 -23.97 -2.96
N THR A 392 -13.43 -23.54 -3.38
CA THR A 392 -13.80 -23.48 -4.81
C THR A 392 -12.96 -22.44 -5.53
N ASN A 393 -12.83 -21.23 -4.96
CA ASN A 393 -12.02 -20.16 -5.54
C ASN A 393 -10.54 -20.56 -5.66
N PHE A 394 -10.02 -21.33 -4.70
CA PHE A 394 -8.66 -21.86 -4.77
C PHE A 394 -8.51 -22.89 -5.90
N ALA A 395 -9.46 -23.82 -6.01
CA ALA A 395 -9.48 -24.81 -7.08
C ALA A 395 -9.58 -24.17 -8.47
N ASP A 396 -10.27 -23.03 -8.60
CA ASP A 396 -10.39 -22.26 -9.84
C ASP A 396 -9.13 -21.44 -10.15
N ALA A 397 -8.51 -20.84 -9.13
CA ALA A 397 -7.34 -19.98 -9.29
C ALA A 397 -6.04 -20.76 -9.56
N LEU A 398 -5.90 -21.97 -9.01
CA LEU A 398 -4.67 -22.74 -9.07
C LEU A 398 -4.24 -23.11 -10.51
N PRO A 399 -5.13 -23.57 -11.41
CA PRO A 399 -4.75 -23.89 -12.79
C PRO A 399 -4.49 -22.68 -13.67
N SER A 400 -5.03 -21.49 -13.35
CA SER A 400 -4.87 -20.27 -14.16
C SER A 400 -3.62 -19.46 -13.81
N SER A 401 -3.16 -19.58 -12.57
CA SER A 401 -2.05 -18.79 -12.05
C SER A 401 -0.73 -19.13 -12.72
N LYS A 402 0.08 -18.10 -13.02
CA LYS A 402 1.36 -18.22 -13.73
C LYS A 402 2.54 -18.37 -12.79
N ILE A 403 2.39 -17.88 -11.55
CA ILE A 403 3.37 -18.01 -10.47
C ILE A 403 2.64 -18.58 -9.25
N LEU A 404 3.24 -19.56 -8.59
CA LEU A 404 2.73 -20.15 -7.35
C LEU A 404 3.78 -20.02 -6.25
N VAL A 405 3.39 -19.49 -5.09
CA VAL A 405 4.23 -19.39 -3.89
C VAL A 405 3.55 -20.10 -2.73
N VAL A 406 4.25 -21.06 -2.13
CA VAL A 406 3.70 -21.99 -1.14
C VAL A 406 4.50 -21.92 0.16
N SER A 407 3.83 -21.78 1.31
CA SER A 407 4.45 -21.84 2.65
C SER A 407 3.64 -22.72 3.60
N LEU A 408 4.09 -23.96 3.82
CA LEU A 408 3.36 -24.97 4.62
C LEU A 408 4.07 -25.37 5.91
N SER A 409 5.06 -24.61 6.37
CA SER A 409 5.84 -24.93 7.57
C SER A 409 4.94 -25.06 8.80
N ALA A 410 3.95 -24.18 8.94
CA ALA A 410 3.04 -24.21 10.05
C ALA A 410 2.01 -25.36 9.96
N ALA A 411 1.85 -26.03 8.80
CA ALA A 411 1.08 -27.27 8.59
C ALA A 411 1.62 -28.47 9.38
N MET A 412 2.92 -28.42 9.70
CA MET A 412 3.62 -29.48 10.43
C MET A 412 3.26 -29.53 11.93
N LYS A 413 2.40 -28.63 12.40
CA LYS A 413 1.93 -28.59 13.80
C LYS A 413 0.41 -28.64 13.88
N GLY A 414 -0.09 -29.02 15.06
CA GLY A 414 -1.50 -28.98 15.39
C GLY A 414 -2.24 -30.28 15.09
N SER A 415 -3.53 -30.27 15.43
CA SER A 415 -4.45 -31.39 15.35
C SER A 415 -5.56 -31.10 14.35
N TYR A 416 -6.24 -32.14 13.90
CA TYR A 416 -7.25 -32.05 12.85
C TYR A 416 -8.63 -32.37 13.41
N LEU A 417 -9.62 -31.66 12.91
CA LEU A 417 -11.04 -31.95 13.04
C LEU A 417 -11.50 -32.66 11.77
N VAL A 418 -12.27 -33.74 11.92
CA VAL A 418 -12.95 -34.41 10.82
C VAL A 418 -14.46 -34.31 11.05
N THR A 419 -15.17 -33.72 10.10
CA THR A 419 -16.62 -33.54 10.15
C THR A 419 -17.35 -34.87 9.91
N LYS A 420 -18.66 -34.90 10.16
CA LYS A 420 -19.49 -36.10 9.92
C LYS A 420 -19.60 -36.41 8.43
N ASP A 421 -19.55 -35.38 7.59
CA ASP A 421 -19.55 -35.48 6.13
C ASP A 421 -18.14 -35.66 5.52
N GLY A 422 -17.12 -35.89 6.35
CA GLY A 422 -15.79 -36.34 5.93
C GLY A 422 -14.85 -35.22 5.45
N VAL A 423 -15.16 -33.97 5.79
CA VAL A 423 -14.26 -32.83 5.56
C VAL A 423 -13.25 -32.75 6.69
N VAL A 424 -11.97 -32.67 6.32
CA VAL A 424 -10.85 -32.50 7.25
C VAL A 424 -10.54 -31.02 7.35
N VAL A 425 -10.44 -30.50 8.57
CA VAL A 425 -10.16 -29.09 8.83
C VAL A 425 -9.21 -28.98 10.00
N ARG A 426 -8.26 -28.05 9.93
CA ARG A 426 -7.46 -27.64 11.07
C ARG A 426 -7.98 -26.32 11.65
N ILE A 427 -8.32 -26.35 12.93
CA ILE A 427 -8.77 -25.17 13.68
C ILE A 427 -7.66 -24.74 14.63
N HIS A 428 -7.37 -23.44 14.65
CA HIS A 428 -6.47 -22.87 15.63
C HIS A 428 -7.19 -22.65 16.98
N PRO A 429 -6.58 -23.00 18.12
CA PRO A 429 -7.24 -22.90 19.42
C PRO A 429 -7.45 -21.46 19.88
N GLU A 430 -6.61 -20.53 19.41
CA GLU A 430 -6.71 -19.11 19.76
C GLU A 430 -7.96 -18.47 19.14
N GLY A 431 -8.70 -17.69 19.92
CA GLY A 431 -9.95 -17.04 19.51
C GLY A 431 -11.18 -17.96 19.50
N LEU A 432 -10.99 -19.28 19.48
CA LEU A 432 -12.09 -20.25 19.39
C LEU A 432 -13.06 -20.18 20.57
N GLY A 433 -12.56 -19.89 21.78
CA GLY A 433 -13.40 -19.70 22.97
C GLY A 433 -14.37 -18.53 22.82
N ASN A 434 -13.86 -17.35 22.47
CA ASN A 434 -14.68 -16.16 22.23
C ASN A 434 -15.68 -16.37 21.10
N PHE A 435 -15.26 -17.03 20.01
CA PHE A 435 -16.16 -17.38 18.91
C PHE A 435 -17.34 -18.24 19.39
N ILE A 436 -17.10 -19.23 20.25
CA ILE A 436 -18.15 -20.06 20.84
C ILE A 436 -19.05 -19.26 21.77
N ASP A 437 -18.49 -18.37 22.59
CA ASP A 437 -19.25 -17.55 23.53
C ASP A 437 -20.17 -16.56 22.80
N THR A 438 -19.71 -15.98 21.69
CA THR A 438 -20.49 -15.10 20.81
C THR A 438 -21.46 -15.86 19.91
N ASN A 439 -21.21 -17.14 19.65
CA ASN A 439 -22.06 -18.03 18.87
C ASN A 439 -22.49 -19.28 19.69
N PRO A 440 -23.25 -19.11 20.79
CA PRO A 440 -23.55 -20.19 21.73
C PRO A 440 -24.42 -21.32 21.15
N TRP A 441 -25.04 -21.07 19.98
CA TRP A 441 -25.83 -22.02 19.21
C TRP A 441 -25.03 -22.75 18.13
N ALA A 442 -23.72 -22.51 18.04
CA ALA A 442 -22.89 -23.05 16.98
C ALA A 442 -22.70 -24.56 17.17
N GLU A 443 -23.59 -25.33 16.54
CA GLU A 443 -23.57 -26.80 16.54
C GLU A 443 -22.37 -27.40 15.76
N PHE A 444 -21.43 -26.57 15.28
CA PHE A 444 -20.31 -27.03 14.46
C PHE A 444 -19.40 -28.04 15.17
N LEU A 445 -19.36 -28.03 16.51
CA LEU A 445 -18.65 -29.03 17.31
C LEU A 445 -19.44 -30.34 17.51
N LYS A 446 -20.69 -30.43 17.06
CA LYS A 446 -21.49 -31.67 17.14
C LYS A 446 -21.16 -32.58 15.96
N GLY A 447 -20.92 -33.86 16.25
CA GLY A 447 -20.67 -34.87 15.23
C GLY A 447 -19.32 -34.76 14.53
N VAL A 448 -18.37 -34.03 15.11
CA VAL A 448 -16.98 -33.93 14.64
C VAL A 448 -16.07 -34.79 15.50
N SER A 449 -14.99 -35.30 14.91
CA SER A 449 -13.97 -36.11 15.58
C SER A 449 -12.62 -35.41 15.50
N TYR A 450 -11.81 -35.51 16.55
CA TYR A 450 -10.50 -34.86 16.63
C TYR A 450 -9.38 -35.87 16.60
N TYR A 451 -8.32 -35.54 15.88
CA TYR A 451 -7.17 -36.42 15.70
C TYR A 451 -5.87 -35.66 15.84
N ASP A 452 -4.95 -36.24 16.60
CA ASP A 452 -3.55 -35.88 16.61
C ASP A 452 -2.80 -36.79 15.64
N ILE A 453 -1.97 -36.21 14.79
CA ILE A 453 -1.21 -36.97 13.79
C ILE A 453 0.27 -36.94 14.14
N ASN A 454 0.97 -38.06 13.91
CA ASN A 454 2.41 -38.15 14.12
C ASN A 454 3.19 -37.59 12.92
N ASP A 455 4.52 -37.48 13.06
CA ASP A 455 5.39 -36.90 12.03
C ASP A 455 5.41 -37.70 10.73
N GLY A 456 5.19 -39.02 10.78
CA GLY A 456 5.05 -39.85 9.59
C GLY A 456 3.83 -39.46 8.77
N ILE A 457 2.67 -39.29 9.42
CA ILE A 457 1.44 -38.83 8.78
C ILE A 457 1.60 -37.40 8.26
N ARG A 458 2.22 -36.49 9.04
CA ARG A 458 2.49 -35.11 8.59
C ARG A 458 3.35 -35.08 7.34
N THR A 459 4.41 -35.88 7.31
CA THR A 459 5.32 -36.03 6.16
C THR A 459 4.57 -36.52 4.92
N LEU A 460 3.70 -37.54 5.09
CA LEU A 460 2.87 -38.05 4.02
C LEU A 460 1.91 -36.98 3.47
N LEU A 461 1.19 -36.27 4.34
CA LEU A 461 0.25 -35.23 3.93
C LEU A 461 0.94 -34.03 3.26
N LEU A 462 2.12 -33.63 3.74
CA LEU A 462 2.94 -32.60 3.09
C LEU A 462 3.32 -33.03 1.66
N ASN A 463 3.87 -34.23 1.51
CA ASN A 463 4.27 -34.75 0.21
C ASN A 463 3.08 -34.82 -0.76
N ASN A 464 1.95 -35.35 -0.30
CA ASN A 464 0.72 -35.43 -1.09
C ASN A 464 0.23 -34.04 -1.52
N SER A 465 0.27 -33.06 -0.62
CA SER A 465 -0.14 -31.68 -0.90
C SER A 465 0.74 -31.05 -1.97
N LEU A 466 2.05 -31.20 -1.87
CA LEU A 466 3.01 -30.68 -2.85
C LEU A 466 2.82 -31.31 -4.24
N HIS A 467 2.57 -32.62 -4.31
CA HIS A 467 2.26 -33.29 -5.58
C HIS A 467 0.91 -32.85 -6.17
N LEU A 468 -0.13 -32.69 -5.36
CA LEU A 468 -1.41 -32.16 -5.85
C LEU A 468 -1.24 -30.75 -6.42
N LEU A 469 -0.56 -29.86 -5.67
CA LEU A 469 -0.25 -28.50 -6.12
C LEU A 469 0.53 -28.52 -7.43
N ASN A 470 1.54 -29.39 -7.54
CA ASN A 470 2.31 -29.53 -8.77
C ASN A 470 1.45 -29.91 -9.97
N ASN A 471 0.56 -30.90 -9.79
CA ASN A 471 -0.27 -31.46 -10.85
C ASN A 471 -1.40 -30.51 -11.27
N LYS A 472 -1.95 -29.74 -10.32
CA LYS A 472 -3.07 -28.82 -10.56
C LYS A 472 -2.63 -27.43 -11.01
N ALA A 473 -1.42 -26.99 -10.65
CA ALA A 473 -0.87 -25.72 -11.09
C ALA A 473 -0.33 -25.80 -12.54
N THR A 474 -1.21 -26.13 -13.49
CA THR A 474 -0.86 -26.46 -14.89
C THR A 474 -0.31 -25.27 -15.67
N SER A 475 -0.74 -24.06 -15.34
CA SER A 475 -0.23 -22.82 -15.98
C SER A 475 0.98 -22.22 -15.28
N ALA A 476 1.33 -22.70 -14.08
CA ALA A 476 2.37 -22.10 -13.27
C ALA A 476 3.74 -22.49 -13.85
N LYS A 477 4.39 -21.53 -14.52
CA LYS A 477 5.77 -21.67 -15.00
C LYS A 477 6.76 -21.64 -13.83
N TYR A 478 6.43 -20.89 -12.77
CA TYR A 478 7.27 -20.70 -11.61
C TYR A 478 6.55 -21.15 -10.35
N LYS A 479 7.16 -22.10 -9.61
CA LYS A 479 6.61 -22.61 -8.35
C LYS A 479 7.68 -22.46 -7.27
N PHE A 480 7.38 -21.72 -6.21
CA PHE A 480 8.28 -21.47 -5.09
C PHE A 480 7.74 -22.14 -3.83
N LEU A 481 8.62 -22.83 -3.12
CA LEU A 481 8.32 -23.45 -1.84
C LEU A 481 9.19 -22.81 -0.76
N LEU A 482 8.56 -22.03 0.11
CA LEU A 482 9.23 -21.35 1.20
C LEU A 482 9.59 -22.35 2.31
N GLY A 483 10.86 -22.30 2.71
CA GLY A 483 11.35 -22.93 3.92
C GLY A 483 10.85 -22.22 5.18
N ALA A 484 11.13 -22.84 6.32
CA ALA A 484 11.02 -22.24 7.64
C ALA A 484 12.37 -21.68 8.08
N ASN A 485 12.36 -20.60 8.85
CA ASN A 485 13.54 -20.17 9.60
C ASN A 485 13.89 -21.22 10.67
N THR A 486 15.16 -21.60 10.77
CA THR A 486 15.64 -22.57 11.79
C THR A 486 16.56 -21.93 12.84
N ARG A 487 16.75 -20.61 12.73
CA ARG A 487 17.63 -19.82 13.59
C ARG A 487 16.83 -19.18 14.70
N ASP A 488 17.44 -19.09 15.88
CA ASP A 488 16.82 -18.50 17.07
C ASP A 488 17.40 -17.11 17.32
N VAL A 489 16.51 -16.12 17.47
CA VAL A 489 16.84 -14.79 17.94
C VAL A 489 16.03 -14.54 19.20
N GLY A 490 16.72 -14.45 20.33
CA GLY A 490 16.11 -14.23 21.65
C GLY A 490 15.90 -15.48 22.51
N GLY A 491 16.23 -16.69 22.04
CA GLY A 491 16.20 -17.91 22.87
C GLY A 491 14.82 -18.57 22.98
N VAL A 492 13.92 -18.30 22.05
CA VAL A 492 12.50 -18.67 22.12
C VAL A 492 12.20 -19.99 21.39
N LEU A 493 13.07 -20.42 20.47
CA LEU A 493 12.84 -21.60 19.63
C LEU A 493 13.31 -22.88 20.35
N SER A 494 12.35 -23.68 20.82
CA SER A 494 12.64 -25.00 21.41
C SER A 494 13.30 -25.96 20.42
N ASP A 495 14.10 -26.89 20.93
CA ASP A 495 14.78 -27.92 20.13
C ASP A 495 13.79 -28.74 19.29
N GLU A 496 12.66 -29.16 19.89
CA GLU A 496 11.60 -29.88 19.17
C GLU A 496 11.03 -29.07 17.98
N ASN A 497 10.82 -27.76 18.16
CA ASN A 497 10.34 -26.91 17.08
C ASN A 497 11.41 -26.71 16.00
N ARG A 498 12.68 -26.58 16.40
CA ARG A 498 13.81 -26.47 15.49
C ARG A 498 13.97 -27.71 14.63
N ASP A 499 13.95 -28.89 15.25
CA ASP A 499 14.04 -30.18 14.57
C ASP A 499 12.90 -30.36 13.57
N LEU A 500 11.68 -29.97 13.95
CA LEU A 500 10.52 -29.99 13.05
C LEU A 500 10.70 -29.07 11.83
N MET A 501 11.20 -27.84 12.03
CA MET A 501 11.44 -26.90 10.93
C MET A 501 12.58 -27.36 10.02
N GLN A 502 13.64 -27.95 10.59
CA GLN A 502 14.72 -28.58 9.81
C GLN A 502 14.22 -29.77 9.00
N HIS A 503 13.37 -30.60 9.59
CA HIS A 503 12.73 -31.73 8.88
C HIS A 503 11.85 -31.24 7.73
N TYR A 504 11.00 -30.22 7.97
CA TYR A 504 10.22 -29.56 6.92
C TYR A 504 11.11 -29.06 5.78
N ASN A 505 12.16 -28.28 6.09
CA ASN A 505 13.08 -27.75 5.08
C ASN A 505 13.76 -28.87 4.28
N LYS A 506 14.15 -29.97 4.93
CA LYS A 506 14.75 -31.13 4.26
C LYS A 506 13.77 -31.78 3.27
N LEU A 507 12.51 -31.97 3.66
CA LEU A 507 11.48 -32.52 2.79
C LEU A 507 11.20 -31.60 1.58
N CYS A 508 11.03 -30.30 1.83
CA CYS A 508 10.79 -29.30 0.79
C CYS A 508 11.95 -29.23 -0.20
N LYS A 509 13.20 -29.22 0.29
CA LYS A 509 14.39 -29.23 -0.56
C LYS A 509 14.50 -30.50 -1.40
N ALA A 510 14.19 -31.66 -0.82
CA ALA A 510 14.17 -32.92 -1.55
C ALA A 510 13.09 -32.95 -2.64
N PHE A 511 11.90 -32.40 -2.36
CA PHE A 511 10.83 -32.28 -3.34
C PHE A 511 11.19 -31.34 -4.51
N CYS A 512 11.71 -30.14 -4.22
CA CYS A 512 12.14 -29.22 -5.27
C CYS A 512 13.29 -29.78 -6.11
N ALA A 513 14.15 -30.64 -5.55
CA ALA A 513 15.21 -31.32 -6.28
C ALA A 513 14.68 -32.47 -7.17
N SER A 514 13.55 -33.09 -6.84
CA SER A 514 12.98 -34.22 -7.58
C SER A 514 11.89 -33.84 -8.58
N VAL A 515 11.30 -32.66 -8.44
CA VAL A 515 10.22 -32.16 -9.30
C VAL A 515 10.66 -30.88 -10.01
N SER A 516 10.76 -30.95 -11.34
CA SER A 516 11.16 -29.81 -12.18
C SER A 516 10.21 -28.62 -12.04
N GLY A 517 10.78 -27.40 -12.11
CA GLY A 517 10.01 -26.14 -12.05
C GLY A 517 9.69 -25.65 -10.64
N TRP A 518 10.13 -26.38 -9.60
CA TRP A 518 10.03 -25.95 -8.21
C TRP A 518 11.36 -25.38 -7.69
N HIS A 519 11.26 -24.26 -6.99
CA HIS A 519 12.39 -23.58 -6.36
C HIS A 519 12.20 -23.55 -4.85
N PHE A 520 13.16 -24.12 -4.11
CA PHE A 520 13.17 -24.01 -2.66
C PHE A 520 13.75 -22.66 -2.23
N VAL A 521 12.99 -21.90 -1.46
CA VAL A 521 13.43 -20.60 -0.90
C VAL A 521 13.88 -20.83 0.54
N SER A 522 15.19 -20.90 0.74
CA SER A 522 15.80 -21.07 2.05
C SER A 522 15.78 -19.74 2.81
N ILE A 523 14.90 -19.61 3.80
CA ILE A 523 14.83 -18.40 4.63
C ILE A 523 16.16 -18.13 5.35
N ASP A 524 16.85 -19.19 5.76
CA ASP A 524 18.12 -19.06 6.46
C ASP A 524 19.23 -18.44 5.60
N ASP A 525 19.13 -18.58 4.27
CA ASP A 525 20.08 -18.03 3.30
C ASP A 525 19.62 -16.66 2.77
N VAL A 526 18.31 -16.46 2.58
CA VAL A 526 17.75 -15.25 1.96
C VAL A 526 17.62 -14.10 2.95
N VAL A 527 17.27 -14.38 4.21
CA VAL A 527 17.05 -13.36 5.23
C VAL A 527 18.22 -13.38 6.20
N SER A 528 18.91 -12.25 6.35
CA SER A 528 20.03 -12.12 7.28
C SER A 528 19.58 -12.12 8.74
N ARG A 529 20.48 -12.48 9.67
CA ARG A 529 20.13 -12.69 11.09
C ARG A 529 19.67 -11.42 11.78
N GLU A 530 20.21 -10.27 11.41
CA GLU A 530 19.87 -8.96 11.93
C GLU A 530 18.47 -8.48 11.50
N LYS A 531 17.89 -9.12 10.48
CA LYS A 531 16.52 -8.87 10.01
C LYS A 531 15.50 -9.83 10.63
N LEU A 532 15.91 -10.70 11.56
CA LEU A 532 14.99 -11.55 12.31
C LEU A 532 14.47 -10.79 13.54
N LEU A 533 13.16 -10.84 13.77
CA LEU A 533 12.55 -10.30 14.98
C LEU A 533 12.30 -11.39 16.02
N ASP A 534 11.87 -12.57 15.57
CA ASP A 534 11.75 -13.78 16.37
C ASP A 534 11.93 -15.03 15.48
N ASP A 535 11.50 -16.20 15.96
CA ASP A 535 11.63 -17.47 15.25
C ASP A 535 10.75 -17.57 13.98
N ARG A 536 9.76 -16.70 13.83
CA ARG A 536 8.70 -16.74 12.79
C ARG A 536 8.48 -15.43 12.03
N HIS A 537 8.99 -14.30 12.54
CA HIS A 537 8.79 -12.99 11.96
C HIS A 537 10.11 -12.30 11.61
N TYR A 538 10.08 -11.58 10.50
CA TYR A 538 11.22 -10.81 9.99
C TYR A 538 10.88 -9.32 9.99
N THR A 539 11.89 -8.48 9.90
CA THR A 539 11.67 -7.05 9.63
C THR A 539 11.02 -6.88 8.26
N ARG A 540 10.45 -5.70 8.04
CA ARG A 540 9.96 -5.24 6.74
C ARG A 540 10.93 -5.54 5.59
N THR A 541 12.21 -5.24 5.78
CA THR A 541 13.27 -5.50 4.80
C THR A 541 13.63 -6.97 4.67
N GLY A 542 13.46 -7.79 5.72
CA GLY A 542 13.62 -9.24 5.62
C GLY A 542 12.56 -9.90 4.73
N TYR A 543 11.30 -9.47 4.84
CA TYR A 543 10.26 -9.92 3.89
C TYR A 543 10.51 -9.41 2.46
N MET A 544 11.05 -8.20 2.34
CA MET A 544 11.47 -7.65 1.04
C MET A 544 12.58 -8.48 0.40
N ASP A 545 13.54 -9.02 1.17
CA ASP A 545 14.57 -9.93 0.64
C ASP A 545 13.94 -11.18 0.02
N ILE A 546 12.94 -11.77 0.68
CA ILE A 546 12.20 -12.94 0.17
C ILE A 546 11.48 -12.60 -1.14
N ALA A 547 10.77 -11.48 -1.18
CA ALA A 547 10.06 -11.05 -2.38
C ALA A 547 11.03 -10.72 -3.54
N THR A 548 12.16 -10.08 -3.23
CA THR A 548 13.21 -9.75 -4.20
C THR A 548 13.79 -11.02 -4.80
N TYR A 549 14.12 -12.01 -3.97
CA TYR A 549 14.56 -13.32 -4.42
C TYR A 549 13.57 -13.95 -5.41
N ILE A 550 12.28 -14.01 -5.05
CA ILE A 550 11.25 -14.57 -5.93
C ILE A 550 11.16 -13.79 -7.24
N ASN A 551 11.08 -12.46 -7.18
CA ASN A 551 10.94 -11.59 -8.35
C ASN A 551 12.16 -11.70 -9.29
N GLU A 552 13.38 -11.80 -8.77
CA GLU A 552 14.59 -12.00 -9.56
C GLU A 552 14.58 -13.32 -10.31
N ARG A 553 14.21 -14.43 -9.66
CA ARG A 553 14.11 -15.74 -10.35
C ARG A 553 13.06 -15.71 -11.47
N VAL A 554 11.93 -15.03 -11.24
CA VAL A 554 10.91 -14.87 -12.27
C VAL A 554 11.45 -14.07 -13.47
N ARG A 555 12.32 -13.07 -13.25
CA ARG A 555 12.94 -12.25 -14.31
C ARG A 555 14.04 -13.00 -15.07
N GLU A 556 15.01 -13.58 -14.36
CA GLU A 556 16.15 -14.31 -14.96
C GLU A 556 15.69 -15.42 -15.90
N THR A 557 14.61 -16.09 -15.53
CA THR A 557 14.07 -17.21 -16.28
C THR A 557 13.13 -16.77 -17.42
N ALA A 558 12.66 -15.52 -17.42
CA ALA A 558 11.90 -14.95 -18.52
C ALA A 558 12.79 -14.55 -19.72
N SER A 559 14.09 -14.33 -19.51
CA SER A 559 15.08 -14.13 -20.58
C SER A 559 15.53 -15.43 -21.26
N ASP A 560 15.32 -16.58 -20.62
CA ASP A 560 15.56 -17.92 -21.18
C ASP A 560 14.22 -18.50 -21.69
N ASP A 561 13.86 -18.21 -22.94
CA ASP A 561 12.61 -18.63 -23.59
C ASP A 561 12.54 -20.15 -23.90
N ALA A 562 13.21 -20.99 -23.10
CA ALA A 562 13.40 -22.43 -23.33
C ALA A 562 12.77 -23.35 -22.27
N LEU A 563 11.98 -22.83 -21.32
CA LEU A 563 11.25 -23.69 -20.39
C LEU A 563 9.88 -24.07 -20.95
N SER A 564 9.85 -25.26 -21.55
CA SER A 564 8.61 -25.94 -21.95
C SER A 564 7.70 -26.12 -20.73
N PRO A 565 6.37 -25.95 -20.85
CA PRO A 565 5.45 -26.25 -19.77
C PRO A 565 5.69 -27.66 -19.25
N THR A 566 5.86 -27.78 -17.94
CA THR A 566 6.20 -29.04 -17.27
C THR A 566 5.10 -30.07 -17.54
N THR A 567 5.41 -31.11 -18.32
CA THR A 567 4.60 -32.31 -18.41
C THR A 567 4.58 -32.94 -17.02
N GLY A 568 3.44 -32.89 -16.35
CA GLY A 568 3.28 -33.48 -15.03
C GLY A 568 3.68 -34.95 -15.07
N THR A 569 4.67 -35.34 -14.26
CA THR A 569 4.89 -36.74 -13.94
C THR A 569 3.61 -37.26 -13.27
N GLU A 570 2.98 -38.29 -13.86
CA GLU A 570 1.86 -38.99 -13.24
C GLU A 570 2.31 -39.55 -11.89
N TYR A 571 2.05 -38.80 -10.83
CA TYR A 571 2.12 -39.34 -9.49
C TYR A 571 0.94 -40.29 -9.34
N ALA A 572 1.22 -41.54 -8.95
CA ALA A 572 0.20 -42.55 -8.72
C ALA A 572 -0.89 -41.98 -7.79
N ASN A 573 -2.16 -42.12 -8.19
CA ASN A 573 -3.30 -41.70 -7.39
C ASN A 573 -3.10 -42.14 -5.93
N LEU A 574 -3.25 -41.19 -5.01
CA LEU A 574 -3.17 -41.46 -3.58
C LEU A 574 -4.15 -42.58 -3.24
N SER A 575 -3.65 -43.70 -2.75
CA SER A 575 -4.47 -44.87 -2.44
C SER A 575 -5.42 -44.63 -1.25
N LEU A 576 -5.21 -43.56 -0.49
CA LEU A 576 -5.98 -43.19 0.70
C LEU A 576 -6.38 -41.72 0.67
N SER A 577 -7.60 -41.41 1.08
CA SER A 577 -8.08 -40.03 1.18
C SER A 577 -7.47 -39.28 2.37
N VAL A 578 -7.45 -37.95 2.32
CA VAL A 578 -6.99 -37.11 3.47
C VAL A 578 -7.74 -37.47 4.76
N GLU A 579 -9.03 -37.81 4.64
CA GLU A 579 -9.85 -38.27 5.76
C GLU A 579 -9.31 -39.57 6.37
N ASP A 580 -9.05 -40.59 5.57
CA ASP A 580 -8.57 -41.90 6.05
C ASP A 580 -7.20 -41.77 6.71
N VAL A 581 -6.32 -40.96 6.11
CA VAL A 581 -4.97 -40.69 6.63
C VAL A 581 -5.04 -39.98 7.98
N VAL A 582 -5.91 -38.98 8.15
CA VAL A 582 -6.08 -38.28 9.43
C VAL A 582 -6.72 -39.19 10.49
N ARG A 583 -7.68 -40.03 10.11
CA ARG A 583 -8.35 -40.97 11.03
C ARG A 583 -7.41 -42.06 11.57
N ALA A 584 -6.31 -42.36 10.88
CA ALA A 584 -5.26 -43.24 11.38
C ALA A 584 -4.43 -42.60 12.53
N GLY A 585 -4.59 -41.30 12.77
CA GLY A 585 -4.02 -40.60 13.92
C GLY A 585 -4.65 -41.01 15.26
N ARG A 586 -4.09 -40.49 16.34
CA ARG A 586 -4.60 -40.72 17.69
C ARG A 586 -5.86 -39.89 17.93
N PRO A 587 -7.02 -40.48 18.25
CA PRO A 587 -8.22 -39.71 18.55
C PRO A 587 -8.02 -38.88 19.82
N LEU A 588 -8.51 -37.64 19.79
CA LEU A 588 -8.49 -36.71 20.91
C LEU A 588 -9.90 -36.47 21.45
N SER A 589 -9.98 -36.15 22.75
CA SER A 589 -11.19 -35.58 23.33
C SER A 589 -11.46 -34.20 22.75
N ALA A 590 -12.72 -33.84 22.47
CA ALA A 590 -13.08 -32.50 22.01
C ALA A 590 -12.62 -31.36 22.96
N LEU A 591 -12.33 -31.67 24.22
CA LEU A 591 -11.75 -30.72 25.18
C LEU A 591 -10.29 -30.35 24.87
N SER A 592 -9.56 -31.15 24.06
CA SER A 592 -8.17 -30.88 23.70
C SER A 592 -8.00 -29.64 22.84
N LEU A 593 -9.04 -29.23 22.11
CA LEU A 593 -9.07 -28.00 21.31
C LEU A 593 -8.79 -26.72 22.11
N PHE A 594 -8.99 -26.74 23.43
CA PHE A 594 -8.97 -25.54 24.27
C PHE A 594 -7.77 -25.49 25.22
N GLY A 595 -6.84 -26.44 25.08
CA GLY A 595 -5.68 -26.56 25.97
C GLY A 595 -6.04 -26.87 27.43
N SER A 596 -5.03 -26.90 28.30
CA SER A 596 -5.16 -27.28 29.72
C SER A 596 -5.59 -26.13 30.66
N LYS A 597 -5.97 -24.94 30.14
CA LYS A 597 -6.31 -23.78 30.99
C LYS A 597 -7.62 -24.02 31.75
N ARG A 598 -7.51 -24.14 33.07
CA ARG A 598 -8.62 -24.29 34.06
C ARG A 598 -9.49 -23.02 34.09
N GLY A 599 -10.41 -22.87 33.13
CA GLY A 599 -11.39 -21.77 33.12
C GLY A 599 -12.44 -21.88 32.02
N GLY A 600 -12.03 -22.15 30.77
CA GLY A 600 -12.94 -22.25 29.62
C GLY A 600 -13.78 -23.53 29.54
N VAL A 601 -13.40 -24.57 30.29
CA VAL A 601 -13.99 -25.92 30.22
C VAL A 601 -15.48 -25.97 30.60
N ALA A 602 -15.99 -25.01 31.38
CA ALA A 602 -17.39 -25.00 31.83
C ALA A 602 -18.40 -24.67 30.70
N HIS A 603 -18.07 -23.74 29.80
CA HIS A 603 -18.93 -23.35 28.67
C HIS A 603 -18.88 -24.37 27.54
N ILE A 604 -17.72 -24.99 27.31
CA ILE A 604 -17.51 -26.08 26.36
C ILE A 604 -18.33 -27.32 26.77
N LYS A 605 -18.41 -27.62 28.07
CA LYS A 605 -19.30 -28.68 28.58
C LYS A 605 -20.77 -28.40 28.27
N ARG A 606 -21.22 -27.14 28.19
CA ARG A 606 -22.58 -26.79 27.70
C ARG A 606 -22.71 -26.95 26.19
N ALA A 607 -21.75 -26.49 25.39
CA ALA A 607 -21.80 -26.65 23.93
C ALA A 607 -21.78 -28.13 23.48
N ILE A 608 -21.00 -28.97 24.18
CA ILE A 608 -20.89 -30.42 23.93
C ILE A 608 -22.06 -31.20 24.57
N LYS A 609 -22.56 -30.79 25.75
CA LYS A 609 -23.77 -31.35 26.39
C LYS A 609 -24.97 -30.41 26.24
N LEU A 610 -25.60 -30.37 25.07
CA LEU A 610 -26.97 -29.88 24.97
C LEU A 610 -27.85 -30.84 24.15
N THR A 611 -28.28 -31.88 24.85
CA THR A 611 -29.61 -32.52 24.76
C THR A 611 -30.36 -32.07 26.05
N PRO A 612 -31.67 -31.77 26.01
CA PRO A 612 -32.26 -30.65 26.75
C PRO A 612 -32.56 -30.98 28.22
N VAL A 613 -31.97 -30.22 29.16
CA VAL A 613 -32.32 -30.32 30.60
C VAL A 613 -33.41 -29.31 31.00
N PHE A 614 -34.19 -28.78 30.05
CA PHE A 614 -35.31 -27.87 30.35
C PHE A 614 -36.68 -28.31 29.80
N LYS A 615 -36.92 -29.63 29.68
CA LYS A 615 -38.27 -30.18 29.43
C LYS A 615 -38.92 -30.96 30.57
N VAL A 616 -38.36 -30.95 31.80
CA VAL A 616 -38.94 -31.72 32.92
C VAL A 616 -39.34 -30.88 34.15
N VAL A 617 -39.05 -29.57 34.23
CA VAL A 617 -39.43 -28.76 35.43
C VAL A 617 -40.33 -27.56 35.10
N ARG A 618 -41.40 -27.82 34.35
CA ARG A 618 -42.57 -26.92 34.27
C ARG A 618 -43.85 -27.74 34.07
N LYS A 619 -44.16 -28.60 35.04
CA LYS A 619 -45.51 -29.17 35.16
C LYS A 619 -46.02 -29.35 36.59
N PHE A 620 -45.30 -28.86 37.58
CA PHE A 620 -45.79 -28.76 38.96
C PHE A 620 -45.39 -27.38 39.49
N VAL A 621 -46.33 -26.71 40.15
CA VAL A 621 -46.25 -25.35 40.72
C VAL A 621 -46.53 -24.21 39.72
N VAL A 622 -47.78 -24.08 39.29
CA VAL A 622 -48.67 -22.92 39.60
C VAL A 622 -50.10 -23.45 39.54
N ARG A 623 -50.58 -23.94 40.68
CA ARG A 623 -52.00 -24.01 41.02
C ARG A 623 -52.14 -23.05 42.21
N GLU A 624 -53.28 -22.39 42.29
CA GLU A 624 -53.64 -21.32 43.23
C GLU A 624 -53.22 -19.92 42.75
N SER A 625 -54.10 -18.91 42.68
CA SER A 625 -55.53 -18.82 42.97
C SER A 625 -55.98 -17.44 42.47
N GLN A 626 -57.15 -17.39 41.82
CA GLN A 626 -57.87 -16.15 41.58
C GLN A 626 -58.37 -15.56 42.91
N PRO A 627 -58.56 -14.24 42.97
CA PRO A 627 -59.69 -13.69 43.71
C PRO A 627 -60.63 -12.93 42.77
N GLN A 628 -61.88 -13.37 42.71
CA GLN A 628 -63.02 -12.54 42.30
C GLN A 628 -63.55 -11.77 43.53
N ILE A 629 -63.53 -10.45 43.41
CA ILE A 629 -64.54 -9.42 43.78
C ILE A 629 -65.56 -9.72 44.90
N ALA A 630 -65.62 -8.85 45.93
CA ALA A 630 -66.85 -8.21 46.45
C ALA A 630 -66.52 -7.26 47.64
N GLY A 631 -67.16 -6.09 47.69
CA GLY A 631 -67.24 -5.21 48.87
C GLY A 631 -66.74 -3.80 48.64
#